data_AF-L0PBB6-F1
#
_entry.id   AF-L0PBB6-F1
#
_cell.length_a   1.000
_cell.length_b   1.000
_cell.length_c   1.000
_cell.angle_alpha   90.00
_cell.angle_beta   90.00
_cell.angle_gamma   90.00
#
_symmetry.space_group_name_H-M   'P 1'
#
loop_
_entity.id
_entity.type
_entity.pdbx_description
1 polymer ?
#
loop_
_entity_poly.entity_id
_entity_poly.type
_entity_poly.pdbx_seq_one_letter_code
_entity_poly.pdbx_strand_id
1 'polypeptide(L)'
;MKAIDLKMMENIPSKSNKSLINESQNLSLQSDSTISQDKSRKENGQIKYPRLTYLAPKLGVNKAYDEALKIIEADRLEKLEKIKKTESKIEYKIKYSNTKDKEAQLTNLKKYLNQLKILADINVPEIRWRFKNNDVDMTIPVYRYLTEQKWMKKPYHLLMQRVEQMYVIPDAYGRFKPTAEILLRFNNEELEPGKFVPNYISETEPTIEINPFSDTEKLYTIALIDLG
;
A
#
# COMPACT_ATOMS: atom_id res chain seq x y z
N MET A 1 -39.93 -55.43 27.42
CA MET A 1 -40.16 -54.96 26.03
C MET A 1 -41.63 -55.21 25.71
N LYS A 2 -42.46 -54.15 25.77
CA LYS A 2 -43.89 -54.18 25.47
C LYS A 2 -44.10 -53.40 24.17
N ALA A 3 -44.70 -54.03 23.16
CA ALA A 3 -45.24 -53.37 21.98
C ALA A 3 -46.69 -52.95 22.28
N ILE A 4 -47.00 -51.68 22.05
CA ILE A 4 -48.36 -51.12 22.17
C ILE A 4 -48.62 -50.25 20.93
N ASP A 5 -49.86 -50.37 20.47
CA ASP A 5 -50.47 -49.98 19.21
C ASP A 5 -50.32 -48.53 18.73
N LEU A 6 -50.36 -48.40 17.40
CA LEU A 6 -50.86 -47.22 16.71
C LEU A 6 -52.37 -47.10 16.89
N LYS A 7 -52.86 -46.04 17.57
CA LYS A 7 -53.97 -45.22 17.06
C LYS A 7 -54.25 -43.98 17.92
N MET A 8 -54.59 -42.91 17.20
CA MET A 8 -55.30 -41.69 17.62
C MET A 8 -54.53 -40.68 18.47
N MET A 9 -54.12 -39.60 17.80
CA MET A 9 -54.31 -38.24 18.31
C MET A 9 -54.18 -37.27 17.13
N GLU A 10 -55.32 -36.97 16.50
CA GLU A 10 -55.51 -35.66 15.88
C GLU A 10 -55.55 -34.61 17.00
N ASN A 11 -54.78 -33.53 16.80
CA ASN A 11 -55.18 -32.13 16.91
C ASN A 11 -54.30 -31.21 17.80
N ILE A 12 -54.09 -30.00 17.24
CA ILE A 12 -53.63 -28.70 17.79
C ILE A 12 -52.09 -28.46 18.01
N PRO A 13 -51.55 -27.23 17.83
CA PRO A 13 -51.07 -26.62 16.58
C PRO A 13 -49.57 -26.24 16.64
N SER A 14 -48.83 -26.29 15.54
CA SER A 14 -47.51 -25.65 15.46
C SER A 14 -47.46 -24.65 14.30
N LYS A 15 -47.21 -23.38 14.65
CA LYS A 15 -46.93 -22.30 13.72
C LYS A 15 -45.70 -22.66 12.89
N SER A 16 -45.89 -23.18 11.68
CA SER A 16 -44.81 -23.40 10.73
C SER A 16 -44.70 -22.22 9.77
N ASN A 17 -43.74 -21.35 10.05
CA ASN A 17 -42.96 -20.52 9.12
C ASN A 17 -43.59 -20.26 7.73
N LYS A 18 -44.48 -19.27 7.68
CA LYS A 18 -44.62 -18.43 6.48
C LYS A 18 -43.38 -17.53 6.39
N SER A 19 -42.90 -17.31 5.16
CA SER A 19 -41.81 -16.42 4.71
C SER A 19 -40.37 -16.95 4.86
N LEU A 20 -39.96 -17.83 3.95
CA LEU A 20 -38.55 -18.06 3.59
C LEU A 20 -38.31 -17.96 2.07
N ILE A 21 -39.13 -17.20 1.35
CA ILE A 21 -39.02 -17.08 -0.12
C ILE A 21 -38.73 -15.64 -0.61
N ASN A 22 -38.72 -14.62 0.25
CA ASN A 22 -38.58 -13.22 -0.20
C ASN A 22 -37.43 -12.45 0.48
N GLU A 23 -36.21 -12.97 0.48
CA GLU A 23 -35.04 -12.19 0.97
C GLU A 23 -33.76 -12.39 0.16
N SER A 24 -33.90 -12.80 -1.09
CA SER A 24 -32.83 -12.69 -2.07
C SER A 24 -33.35 -11.84 -3.21
N GLN A 25 -33.09 -10.53 -3.16
CA GLN A 25 -32.62 -9.69 -4.27
C GLN A 25 -32.63 -8.21 -3.83
N ASN A 26 -31.50 -7.56 -4.07
CA ASN A 26 -31.24 -6.12 -3.97
C ASN A 26 -30.88 -5.55 -2.60
N LEU A 27 -29.82 -6.10 -1.97
CA LEU A 27 -28.87 -5.24 -1.28
C LEU A 27 -28.12 -4.45 -2.36
N SER A 28 -28.58 -3.23 -2.63
CA SER A 28 -27.86 -2.29 -3.46
C SER A 28 -26.44 -2.16 -2.92
N LEU A 29 -25.46 -2.42 -3.77
CA LEU A 29 -24.12 -1.86 -3.62
C LEU A 29 -24.24 -0.35 -3.82
N GLN A 30 -24.80 0.33 -2.82
CA GLN A 30 -24.43 1.68 -2.53
C GLN A 30 -22.97 1.60 -2.12
N SER A 31 -22.15 2.28 -2.90
CA SER A 31 -20.78 2.62 -2.58
C SER A 31 -20.72 3.26 -1.20
N ASP A 32 -20.45 2.45 -0.18
CA ASP A 32 -19.82 2.94 1.05
C ASP A 32 -18.35 3.19 0.74
N SER A 33 -18.13 4.19 -0.11
CA SER A 33 -16.90 4.96 -0.15
C SER A 33 -16.82 5.78 1.13
N THR A 34 -16.59 5.13 2.26
CA THR A 34 -16.15 5.78 3.49
C THR A 34 -14.62 5.78 3.50
N ILE A 35 -14.03 6.24 2.39
CA ILE A 35 -12.81 7.04 2.47
C ILE A 35 -13.34 8.41 2.84
N SER A 36 -13.11 8.80 4.09
CA SER A 36 -13.49 10.08 4.69
C SER A 36 -13.56 11.19 3.65
N GLN A 37 -14.75 11.78 3.49
CA GLN A 37 -14.88 13.12 2.92
C GLN A 37 -14.18 14.08 3.87
N ASP A 38 -12.85 14.15 3.77
CA ASP A 38 -12.09 15.18 4.45
C ASP A 38 -12.25 16.45 3.62
N LYS A 39 -13.06 17.37 4.17
CA LYS A 39 -13.21 18.74 3.69
C LYS A 39 -11.81 19.27 3.42
N SER A 40 -11.63 19.88 2.26
CA SER A 40 -10.40 20.54 1.83
C SER A 40 -9.78 21.39 2.95
N ARG A 41 -8.88 20.78 3.73
CA ARG A 41 -8.05 21.47 4.72
C ARG A 41 -6.74 21.80 4.02
N LYS A 42 -6.46 23.10 3.95
CA LYS A 42 -5.23 23.67 3.38
C LYS A 42 -4.07 23.36 4.31
N GLU A 43 -3.24 22.38 4.01
CA GLU A 43 -1.87 22.29 4.55
C GLU A 43 -0.93 21.70 3.48
N ASN A 44 0.15 22.41 3.21
CA ASN A 44 1.44 21.96 2.65
C ASN A 44 1.51 21.59 1.16
N GLY A 45 1.57 22.61 0.28
CA GLY A 45 2.47 22.68 -0.89
C GLY A 45 2.43 21.61 -2.00
N GLN A 46 1.60 20.58 -1.91
CA GLN A 46 1.47 19.56 -2.95
C GLN A 46 0.45 20.01 -3.99
N ILE A 47 0.84 19.98 -5.26
CA ILE A 47 -0.04 20.29 -6.39
C ILE A 47 -1.18 19.27 -6.42
N LYS A 48 -2.35 19.65 -5.88
CA LYS A 48 -3.57 18.84 -5.92
C LYS A 48 -4.22 18.95 -7.30
N TYR A 49 -3.74 18.18 -8.27
CA TYR A 49 -4.65 17.73 -9.32
C TYR A 49 -5.82 16.97 -8.65
N PRO A 50 -7.06 17.06 -9.16
CA PRO A 50 -8.14 16.24 -8.62
C PRO A 50 -7.71 14.77 -8.72
N ARG A 51 -7.76 14.03 -7.60
CA ARG A 51 -7.44 12.59 -7.60
C ARG A 51 -8.34 11.88 -8.61
N LEU A 52 -7.76 10.94 -9.32
CA LEU A 52 -8.50 10.17 -10.31
C LEU A 52 -9.61 9.37 -9.61
N THR A 53 -10.76 9.23 -10.28
CA THR A 53 -11.86 8.43 -9.76
C THR A 53 -11.83 7.05 -10.40
N TYR A 54 -11.76 6.01 -9.58
CA TYR A 54 -11.82 4.64 -10.05
C TYR A 54 -13.27 4.26 -10.39
N LEU A 55 -13.50 3.87 -11.64
CA LEU A 55 -14.78 3.33 -12.09
C LEU A 55 -14.71 1.80 -12.02
N ALA A 56 -15.37 1.22 -11.02
CA ALA A 56 -15.40 -0.23 -10.86
C ALA A 56 -16.16 -0.90 -12.02
N PRO A 57 -15.66 -2.03 -12.56
CA PRO A 57 -16.40 -2.83 -13.53
C PRO A 57 -17.76 -3.28 -12.98
N LYS A 58 -18.75 -3.38 -13.86
CA LYS A 58 -20.09 -3.87 -13.49
C LYS A 58 -20.02 -5.34 -13.07
N LEU A 59 -20.55 -5.65 -11.88
CA LEU A 59 -20.65 -7.01 -11.36
C LEU A 59 -21.63 -7.85 -12.19
N GLY A 60 -21.41 -9.16 -12.23
CA GLY A 60 -22.23 -10.13 -12.95
C GLY A 60 -21.91 -10.25 -14.44
N VAL A 61 -21.02 -9.40 -14.98
CA VAL A 61 -20.54 -9.51 -16.37
C VAL A 61 -19.49 -10.61 -16.50
N ASN A 62 -18.57 -10.71 -15.53
CA ASN A 62 -17.53 -11.72 -15.51
C ASN A 62 -17.53 -12.44 -14.16
N LYS A 63 -18.06 -13.66 -14.15
CA LYS A 63 -18.14 -14.50 -12.95
C LYS A 63 -16.77 -14.74 -12.30
N ALA A 64 -15.71 -14.92 -13.09
CA ALA A 64 -14.37 -15.15 -12.54
C ALA A 64 -13.83 -13.91 -11.82
N TYR A 65 -14.14 -12.71 -12.32
CA TYR A 65 -13.79 -11.45 -11.66
C TYR A 65 -14.57 -11.28 -10.34
N ASP A 66 -15.87 -11.54 -10.36
CA ASP A 66 -16.71 -11.42 -9.16
C ASP A 66 -16.26 -12.38 -8.04
N GLU A 67 -15.96 -13.64 -8.37
CA GLU A 67 -15.41 -14.60 -7.40
C GLU A 67 -14.02 -14.18 -6.90
N ALA A 68 -13.17 -13.62 -7.76
CA ALA A 68 -11.87 -13.11 -7.35
C ALA A 68 -12.00 -11.94 -6.35
N LEU A 69 -12.97 -11.03 -6.54
CA LEU A 69 -13.23 -9.95 -5.58
C LEU A 69 -13.60 -10.49 -4.20
N LYS A 70 -14.44 -11.53 -4.13
CA LYS A 70 -14.79 -12.19 -2.85
C LYS A 70 -13.56 -12.75 -2.14
N ILE A 71 -12.64 -13.37 -2.89
CA ILE A 71 -11.39 -13.90 -2.32
C ILE A 71 -10.53 -12.77 -1.77
N ILE A 72 -10.38 -11.68 -2.53
CA ILE A 72 -9.59 -10.50 -2.11
C ILE A 72 -10.21 -9.87 -0.86
N GLU A 73 -11.53 -9.75 -0.80
CA GLU A 73 -12.24 -9.20 0.35
C GLU A 73 -12.07 -10.09 1.60
N ALA A 74 -12.23 -11.40 1.46
CA ALA A 74 -12.03 -12.34 2.56
C ALA A 74 -10.59 -12.29 3.11
N ASP A 75 -9.58 -12.25 2.23
CA ASP A 75 -8.18 -12.11 2.64
C ASP A 75 -7.95 -10.77 3.36
N ARG A 76 -8.51 -9.68 2.83
CA ARG A 76 -8.40 -8.34 3.44
C ARG A 76 -9.01 -8.31 4.84
N LEU A 77 -10.19 -8.90 5.05
CA LEU A 77 -10.82 -8.99 6.38
C LEU A 77 -9.92 -9.73 7.37
N GLU A 78 -9.33 -10.86 6.97
CA GLU A 78 -8.38 -11.60 7.79
C GLU A 78 -7.15 -10.76 8.17
N LYS A 79 -6.61 -9.98 7.23
CA LYS A 79 -5.47 -9.08 7.51
C LYS A 79 -5.87 -7.92 8.41
N LEU A 80 -7.05 -7.35 8.27
CA LEU A 80 -7.56 -6.29 9.14
C LEU A 80 -7.70 -6.76 10.60
N GLU A 81 -8.15 -8.00 10.82
CA GLU A 81 -8.16 -8.59 12.17
C GLU A 81 -6.75 -8.74 12.75
N LYS A 82 -5.80 -9.20 11.92
CA LYS A 82 -4.39 -9.33 12.33
C LYS A 82 -3.75 -7.98 12.64
N ILE A 83 -4.10 -6.93 11.89
CA ILE A 83 -3.67 -5.55 12.12
C ILE A 83 -4.14 -5.10 13.50
N LYS A 84 -5.44 -5.21 13.80
CA LYS A 84 -6.01 -4.85 15.11
C LYS A 84 -5.31 -5.58 16.26
N LYS A 85 -5.15 -6.91 16.13
CA LYS A 85 -4.45 -7.73 17.14
C LYS A 85 -3.00 -7.28 17.34
N THR A 86 -2.30 -6.91 16.27
CA THR A 86 -0.91 -6.45 16.32
C THR A 86 -0.79 -5.05 16.92
N GLU A 87 -1.71 -4.14 16.60
CA GLU A 87 -1.78 -2.81 17.17
C GLU A 87 -2.01 -2.87 18.69
N SER A 88 -2.97 -3.68 19.15
CA SER A 88 -3.19 -3.89 20.60
C SER A 88 -1.94 -4.47 21.29
N LYS A 89 -1.21 -5.39 20.65
CA LYS A 89 0.05 -5.94 21.19
C LYS A 89 1.14 -4.87 21.31
N ILE A 90 1.23 -3.98 20.33
CA ILE A 90 2.16 -2.85 20.34
C ILE A 90 1.82 -1.90 21.48
N GLU A 91 0.56 -1.49 21.61
CA GLU A 91 0.10 -0.61 22.68
C GLU A 91 0.35 -1.19 24.07
N TYR A 92 0.01 -2.47 24.25
CA TYR A 92 0.26 -3.17 25.50
C TYR A 92 1.76 -3.18 25.86
N LYS A 93 2.63 -3.51 24.90
CA LYS A 93 4.08 -3.50 25.13
C LYS A 93 4.62 -2.11 25.43
N ILE A 94 4.11 -1.07 24.76
CA ILE A 94 4.52 0.31 25.04
C ILE A 94 4.23 0.67 26.50
N LYS A 95 3.02 0.37 26.99
CA LYS A 95 2.54 0.73 28.34
C LYS A 95 3.15 -0.10 29.46
N TYR A 96 3.23 -1.42 29.30
CA TYR A 96 3.47 -2.34 30.42
C TYR A 96 4.81 -3.08 30.40
N SER A 97 5.52 -3.09 29.27
CA SER A 97 6.81 -3.78 29.18
C SER A 97 7.95 -2.84 29.60
N ASN A 98 8.84 -3.30 30.48
CA ASN A 98 10.06 -2.59 30.88
C ASN A 98 11.33 -3.45 30.74
N THR A 99 11.29 -4.44 29.85
CA THR A 99 12.41 -5.37 29.59
C THR A 99 13.47 -4.73 28.68
N LYS A 100 14.74 -5.15 28.82
CA LYS A 100 15.85 -4.71 27.97
C LYS A 100 15.59 -4.97 26.47
N ASP A 101 14.87 -6.04 26.14
CA ASP A 101 14.56 -6.41 24.74
C ASP A 101 13.32 -5.71 24.17
N LYS A 102 12.70 -4.79 24.92
CA LYS A 102 11.45 -4.12 24.54
C LYS A 102 11.55 -3.45 23.17
N GLU A 103 12.64 -2.72 22.92
CA GLU A 103 12.83 -1.95 21.71
C GLU A 103 12.94 -2.84 20.48
N ALA A 104 13.76 -3.89 20.53
CA ALA A 104 13.91 -4.85 19.44
C ALA A 104 12.60 -5.59 19.13
N GLN A 105 11.80 -5.91 20.15
CA GLN A 105 10.48 -6.50 19.95
C GLN A 105 9.50 -5.51 19.32
N LEU A 106 9.55 -4.25 19.73
CA LEU A 106 8.70 -3.18 19.20
C LEU A 106 9.02 -2.89 17.73
N THR A 107 10.29 -2.83 17.35
CA THR A 107 10.70 -2.63 15.95
C THR A 107 10.22 -3.78 15.07
N ASN A 108 10.37 -5.03 15.52
CA ASN A 108 9.87 -6.21 14.80
C ASN A 108 8.33 -6.18 14.65
N LEU A 109 7.60 -5.83 15.70
CA LEU A 109 6.14 -5.71 15.65
C LEU A 109 5.68 -4.58 14.72
N LYS A 110 6.34 -3.42 14.74
CA LYS A 110 6.06 -2.31 13.82
C LYS A 110 6.33 -2.70 12.37
N LYS A 111 7.42 -3.41 12.10
CA LYS A 111 7.74 -3.94 10.77
C LYS A 111 6.66 -4.92 10.30
N TYR A 112 6.24 -5.84 11.16
CA TYR A 112 5.17 -6.79 10.86
C TYR A 112 3.82 -6.10 10.62
N LEU A 113 3.49 -5.10 11.43
CA LEU A 113 2.29 -4.28 11.24
C LEU A 113 2.30 -3.59 9.87
N ASN A 114 3.44 -2.99 9.49
CA ASN A 114 3.58 -2.35 8.18
C ASN A 114 3.39 -3.36 7.03
N GLN A 115 3.98 -4.55 7.15
CA GLN A 115 3.78 -5.64 6.18
C GLN A 115 2.31 -6.04 6.06
N LEU A 116 1.59 -6.19 7.18
CA LEU A 116 0.16 -6.51 7.15
C LEU A 116 -0.67 -5.41 6.46
N LYS A 117 -0.36 -4.14 6.73
CA LYS A 117 -1.01 -3.00 6.06
C LYS A 117 -0.80 -3.03 4.55
N ILE A 118 0.41 -3.33 4.11
CA ILE A 118 0.71 -3.49 2.67
C ILE A 118 -0.08 -4.66 2.09
N LEU A 119 -0.02 -5.84 2.72
CA LEU A 119 -0.67 -7.06 2.22
C LEU A 119 -2.20 -6.94 2.15
N ALA A 120 -2.83 -6.21 3.07
CA ALA A 120 -4.27 -6.01 3.08
C ALA A 120 -4.78 -5.28 1.84
N ASP A 121 -4.02 -4.31 1.34
CA ASP A 121 -4.48 -3.41 0.27
C ASP A 121 -3.78 -3.65 -1.08
N ILE A 122 -2.69 -4.44 -1.13
CA ILE A 122 -1.90 -4.66 -2.35
C ILE A 122 -2.68 -5.27 -3.51
N ASN A 123 -3.71 -6.08 -3.22
CA ASN A 123 -4.52 -6.75 -4.24
C ASN A 123 -5.81 -6.01 -4.57
N VAL A 124 -6.09 -4.89 -3.92
CA VAL A 124 -7.29 -4.09 -4.19
C VAL A 124 -7.22 -3.52 -5.61
N PRO A 125 -8.23 -3.75 -6.47
CA PRO A 125 -8.21 -3.30 -7.86
C PRO A 125 -8.04 -1.78 -8.00
N GLU A 126 -8.68 -1.01 -7.14
CA GLU A 126 -8.57 0.45 -7.11
C GLU A 126 -7.13 0.91 -6.87
N ILE A 127 -6.45 0.35 -5.87
CA ILE A 127 -5.06 0.69 -5.53
C ILE A 127 -4.14 0.38 -6.72
N ARG A 128 -4.31 -0.79 -7.34
CA ARG A 128 -3.54 -1.18 -8.53
C ARG A 128 -3.79 -0.26 -9.71
N TRP A 129 -5.04 0.13 -9.92
CA TRP A 129 -5.42 1.07 -10.98
C TRP A 129 -4.83 2.46 -10.73
N ARG A 130 -4.94 3.01 -9.51
CA ARG A 130 -4.37 4.31 -9.14
C ARG A 130 -2.85 4.33 -9.33
N PHE A 131 -2.17 3.31 -8.84
CA PHE A 131 -0.72 3.15 -9.04
C PHE A 131 -0.33 3.10 -10.52
N LYS A 132 -1.10 2.37 -11.34
CA LYS A 132 -0.86 2.29 -12.79
C LYS A 132 -1.03 3.64 -13.49
N ASN A 133 -1.91 4.51 -12.99
CA ASN A 133 -2.16 5.85 -13.53
C ASN A 133 -1.32 6.94 -12.85
N ASN A 134 -0.27 6.59 -12.09
CA ASN A 134 0.58 7.53 -11.37
C ASN A 134 -0.15 8.44 -10.34
N ASP A 135 -1.37 8.07 -9.91
CA ASP A 135 -2.09 8.73 -8.82
C ASP A 135 -1.69 8.09 -7.49
N VAL A 136 -0.52 8.48 -6.98
CA VAL A 136 0.18 7.81 -5.88
C VAL A 136 0.30 8.73 -4.67
N ASP A 137 -0.15 8.25 -3.52
CA ASP A 137 0.01 8.93 -2.24
C ASP A 137 1.09 8.24 -1.40
N MET A 138 2.28 8.84 -1.33
CA MET A 138 3.43 8.27 -0.61
C MET A 138 3.23 8.25 0.92
N THR A 139 2.17 8.83 1.47
CA THR A 139 1.82 8.65 2.89
C THR A 139 1.25 7.25 3.17
N ILE A 140 0.71 6.58 2.15
CA ILE A 140 0.10 5.25 2.27
C ILE A 140 1.15 4.16 2.06
N PRO A 141 1.28 3.17 2.97
CA PRO A 141 2.33 2.15 2.89
C PRO A 141 2.34 1.32 1.61
N VAL A 142 1.16 0.96 1.10
CA VAL A 142 1.05 0.12 -0.11
C VAL A 142 1.65 0.82 -1.33
N TYR A 143 1.46 2.14 -1.44
CA TYR A 143 1.99 2.93 -2.54
C TYR A 143 3.51 3.06 -2.44
N ARG A 144 4.06 3.37 -1.25
CA ARG A 144 5.52 3.37 -1.05
C ARG A 144 6.15 2.05 -1.45
N TYR A 145 5.55 0.93 -1.01
CA TYR A 145 6.03 -0.40 -1.35
C TYR A 145 5.97 -0.66 -2.86
N LEU A 146 4.85 -0.34 -3.52
CA LEU A 146 4.72 -0.53 -4.97
C LEU A 146 5.71 0.34 -5.76
N THR A 147 5.96 1.58 -5.33
CA THR A 147 6.98 2.47 -5.92
C THR A 147 8.37 1.90 -5.72
N GLU A 148 8.73 1.44 -4.52
CA GLU A 148 10.01 0.78 -4.25
C GLU A 148 10.20 -0.44 -5.15
N GLN A 149 9.18 -1.31 -5.27
CA GLN A 149 9.24 -2.47 -6.14
C GLN A 149 9.38 -2.09 -7.63
N LYS A 150 8.77 -1.00 -8.07
CA LYS A 150 8.93 -0.48 -9.44
C LYS A 150 10.34 0.03 -9.67
N TRP A 151 10.89 0.78 -8.72
CA TRP A 151 12.26 1.30 -8.75
C TRP A 151 13.30 0.18 -8.75
N MET A 152 13.13 -0.84 -7.90
CA MET A 152 14.03 -1.99 -7.80
C MET A 152 14.16 -2.79 -9.09
N LYS A 153 13.13 -2.79 -9.97
CA LYS A 153 13.12 -3.62 -11.18
C LYS A 153 14.10 -3.17 -12.26
N LYS A 154 14.20 -1.86 -12.53
CA LYS A 154 15.04 -1.35 -13.62
C LYS A 154 15.83 -0.11 -13.20
N PRO A 155 15.21 0.97 -12.68
CA PRO A 155 15.95 2.16 -12.28
C PRO A 155 17.10 1.88 -11.29
N TYR A 156 16.86 1.06 -10.26
CA TYR A 156 17.88 0.67 -9.29
C TYR A 156 19.08 -0.04 -9.94
N HIS A 157 18.81 -1.04 -10.80
CA HIS A 157 19.88 -1.79 -11.47
C HIS A 157 20.67 -0.91 -12.44
N LEU A 158 20.00 0.00 -13.16
CA LEU A 158 20.67 0.97 -14.02
C LEU A 158 21.56 1.91 -13.21
N LEU A 159 21.07 2.43 -12.08
CA LEU A 159 21.86 3.27 -11.18
C LEU A 159 23.10 2.53 -10.67
N MET A 160 22.93 1.33 -10.12
CA MET A 160 24.03 0.54 -9.58
C MET A 160 25.06 0.18 -10.66
N GLN A 161 24.59 -0.20 -11.86
CA GLN A 161 25.47 -0.44 -13.00
C GLN A 161 26.34 0.78 -13.31
N ARG A 162 25.78 1.99 -13.31
CA ARG A 162 26.53 3.24 -13.59
C ARG A 162 27.49 3.60 -12.48
N VAL A 163 27.07 3.45 -11.22
CA VAL A 163 27.91 3.67 -10.04
C VAL A 163 29.15 2.77 -10.05
N GLU A 164 29.00 1.52 -10.48
CA GLU A 164 30.11 0.57 -10.61
C GLU A 164 30.99 0.84 -11.85
N GLN A 165 30.37 1.04 -13.03
CA GLN A 165 31.11 1.24 -14.29
C GLN A 165 31.89 2.56 -14.34
N MET A 166 31.42 3.59 -13.63
CA MET A 166 32.05 4.91 -13.58
C MET A 166 32.94 5.09 -12.35
N TYR A 167 33.30 4.01 -11.65
CA TYR A 167 34.20 4.00 -10.48
C TYR A 167 33.79 4.92 -9.31
N VAL A 168 32.53 5.37 -9.27
CA VAL A 168 31.99 6.11 -8.11
C VAL A 168 32.16 5.28 -6.83
N ILE A 169 32.01 3.95 -6.95
CA ILE A 169 32.59 2.99 -6.00
C ILE A 169 33.82 2.38 -6.68
N PRO A 170 35.01 2.43 -6.08
CA PRO A 170 35.30 2.79 -4.68
C PRO A 170 35.61 4.27 -4.42
N ASP A 171 35.78 5.11 -5.45
CA ASP A 171 36.51 6.37 -5.34
C ASP A 171 35.83 7.41 -4.44
N ALA A 172 34.50 7.55 -4.54
CA ALA A 172 33.74 8.44 -3.66
C ALA A 172 33.38 7.77 -2.32
N TYR A 173 33.06 6.47 -2.34
CA TYR A 173 32.58 5.76 -1.15
C TYR A 173 32.78 4.24 -1.25
N GLY A 174 33.19 3.61 -0.15
CA GLY A 174 33.54 2.18 -0.13
C GLY A 174 32.36 1.20 -0.22
N ARG A 175 31.15 1.57 0.22
CA ARG A 175 29.93 0.75 0.11
C ARG A 175 28.68 1.59 -0.07
N PHE A 176 28.03 1.51 -1.22
CA PHE A 176 26.81 2.27 -1.50
C PHE A 176 25.57 1.37 -1.50
N LYS A 177 24.53 1.77 -0.77
CA LYS A 177 23.21 1.15 -0.85
C LYS A 177 22.14 2.25 -0.86
N PRO A 178 21.60 2.62 -2.02
CA PRO A 178 20.58 3.66 -2.06
C PRO A 178 19.28 3.18 -1.39
N THR A 179 18.65 4.09 -0.64
CA THR A 179 17.44 3.84 0.17
C THR A 179 16.25 4.73 -0.22
N ALA A 180 16.46 5.58 -1.22
CA ALA A 180 15.48 6.46 -1.82
C ALA A 180 15.82 6.56 -3.31
N GLU A 181 14.80 6.80 -4.13
CA GLU A 181 14.99 7.17 -5.52
C GLU A 181 15.31 8.67 -5.60
N ILE A 182 16.29 9.02 -6.42
CA ILE A 182 16.70 10.40 -6.66
C ILE A 182 16.57 10.63 -8.16
N LEU A 183 15.76 11.61 -8.54
CA LEU A 183 15.60 12.05 -9.92
C LEU A 183 16.21 13.44 -10.06
N LEU A 184 17.14 13.55 -11.00
CA LEU A 184 17.79 14.82 -11.33
C LEU A 184 17.16 15.36 -12.61
N ARG A 185 16.70 16.61 -12.59
CA ARG A 185 16.11 17.26 -13.77
C ARG A 185 16.84 18.56 -14.11
N PHE A 186 17.14 18.75 -15.38
CA PHE A 186 17.53 20.06 -15.92
C PHE A 186 16.48 20.49 -16.93
N ASN A 187 16.03 21.75 -16.88
CA ASN A 187 15.00 22.27 -17.79
C ASN A 187 13.76 21.35 -17.90
N ASN A 188 13.35 20.78 -16.75
CA ASN A 188 12.25 19.80 -16.61
C ASN A 188 12.46 18.44 -17.31
N GLU A 189 13.61 18.17 -17.92
CA GLU A 189 13.97 16.86 -18.47
C GLU A 189 14.66 16.01 -17.39
N GLU A 190 14.20 14.78 -17.22
CA GLU A 190 14.85 13.79 -16.36
C GLU A 190 16.16 13.30 -16.95
N LEU A 191 17.23 13.31 -16.16
CA LEU A 191 18.51 12.76 -16.57
C LEU A 191 18.66 11.31 -16.14
N GLU A 192 19.03 10.48 -17.10
CA GLU A 192 19.48 9.12 -16.81
C GLU A 192 20.86 9.14 -16.12
N PRO A 193 21.13 8.22 -15.17
CA PRO A 193 22.44 8.10 -14.56
C PRO A 193 23.55 7.86 -15.59
N GLY A 194 24.63 8.64 -15.50
CA GLY A 194 25.80 8.55 -16.39
C GLY A 194 25.62 9.19 -17.78
N LYS A 195 24.54 9.94 -18.02
CA LYS A 195 24.35 10.71 -19.27
C LYS A 195 25.31 11.92 -19.28
N PHE A 196 26.02 12.12 -20.39
CA PHE A 196 26.78 13.34 -20.62
C PHE A 196 25.82 14.52 -20.82
N VAL A 197 26.08 15.61 -20.11
CA VAL A 197 25.27 16.84 -20.15
C VAL A 197 26.10 17.95 -20.77
N PRO A 198 25.63 18.60 -21.85
CA PRO A 198 26.26 19.80 -22.40
C PRO A 198 26.35 20.95 -21.39
N ASN A 199 27.43 21.73 -21.44
CA ASN A 199 27.70 22.82 -20.50
C ASN A 199 26.54 23.82 -20.37
N TYR A 200 25.90 24.19 -21.48
CA TYR A 200 24.80 25.15 -21.49
C TYR A 200 23.53 24.65 -20.76
N ILE A 201 23.41 23.34 -20.55
CA ILE A 201 22.33 22.73 -19.75
C ILE A 201 22.73 22.68 -18.27
N SER A 202 23.99 22.32 -17.98
CA SER A 202 24.51 22.22 -16.62
C SER A 202 24.93 23.56 -15.99
N GLU A 203 24.80 24.67 -16.72
CA GLU A 203 25.08 26.02 -16.21
C GLU A 203 24.03 26.48 -15.19
N THR A 204 22.79 26.00 -15.32
CA THR A 204 21.69 26.28 -14.38
C THR A 204 21.61 25.22 -13.30
N GLU A 205 21.15 25.59 -12.11
CA GLU A 205 20.93 24.64 -11.02
C GLU A 205 19.88 23.58 -11.40
N PRO A 206 20.13 22.27 -11.12
CA PRO A 206 19.15 21.23 -11.38
C PRO A 206 18.03 21.22 -10.34
N THR A 207 16.88 20.70 -10.74
CA THR A 207 15.83 20.31 -9.79
C THR A 207 16.09 18.88 -9.33
N ILE A 208 16.12 18.67 -8.01
CA ILE A 208 16.31 17.36 -7.41
C ILE A 208 15.00 16.92 -6.76
N GLU A 209 14.48 15.77 -7.20
CA GLU A 209 13.30 15.12 -6.64
C GLU A 209 13.76 13.89 -5.85
N ILE A 210 13.43 13.84 -4.56
CA ILE A 210 13.79 12.74 -3.66
C ILE A 210 12.52 11.99 -3.28
N ASN A 211 12.47 10.70 -3.64
CA ASN A 211 11.35 9.81 -3.37
C ASN A 211 11.76 8.75 -2.33
N PRO A 212 11.56 9.02 -1.01
CA PRO A 212 11.90 8.08 0.04
C PRO A 212 10.88 6.93 0.14
N PHE A 213 11.38 5.72 0.37
CA PHE A 213 10.53 4.54 0.59
C PHE A 213 10.19 4.31 2.08
N SER A 214 10.85 5.03 2.99
CA SER A 214 10.57 4.98 4.43
C SER A 214 9.42 5.90 4.83
N ASP A 215 8.70 5.54 5.88
CA ASP A 215 7.65 6.35 6.50
C ASP A 215 8.17 7.40 7.50
N THR A 216 9.48 7.40 7.75
CA THR A 216 10.13 8.32 8.69
C THR A 216 10.48 9.63 8.02
N GLU A 217 10.10 10.74 8.65
CA GLU A 217 10.60 12.07 8.31
C GLU A 217 12.10 12.17 8.62
N LYS A 218 12.86 12.71 7.67
CA LYS A 218 14.33 12.82 7.73
C LYS A 218 14.78 14.13 7.10
N LEU A 219 15.84 14.70 7.66
CA LEU A 219 16.57 15.79 7.04
C LEU A 219 17.63 15.20 6.10
N TYR A 220 17.76 15.79 4.91
CA TYR A 220 18.70 15.35 3.89
C TYR A 220 19.75 16.44 3.64
N THR A 221 20.98 16.00 3.37
CA THR A 221 22.05 16.85 2.84
C THR A 221 22.39 16.35 1.46
N ILE A 222 22.45 17.27 0.50
CA ILE A 222 22.81 16.98 -0.89
C ILE A 222 24.20 17.56 -1.12
N ALA A 223 25.09 16.76 -1.70
CA ALA A 223 26.42 17.18 -2.10
C ALA A 223 26.65 16.75 -3.55
N LEU A 224 27.06 17.70 -4.39
CA LEU A 224 27.54 17.44 -5.74
C LEU A 224 29.06 17.40 -5.68
N ILE A 225 29.65 16.30 -6.15
CA ILE A 225 31.09 16.06 -6.07
C ILE A 225 31.59 15.75 -7.48
N ASP A 226 32.67 16.42 -7.88
CA ASP A 226 33.44 16.08 -9.06
C ASP A 226 34.62 15.19 -8.64
N LEU A 227 34.76 14.03 -9.29
CA LEU A 227 35.76 13.02 -8.94
C LEU A 227 37.00 13.05 -9.85
N GLY A 228 36.96 13.77 -10.98
CA GLY A 228 38.12 13.97 -11.87
C GLY A 228 38.44 12.80 -12.79
#